data_AF-A0A9E5C6U6-F1
#
_entry.id   AF-A0A9E5C6U6-F1
#
_cell.length_a   1.000
_cell.length_b   1.000
_cell.length_c   1.000
_cell.angle_alpha   90.00
_cell.angle_beta   90.00
_cell.angle_gamma   90.00
#
_symmetry.space_group_name_H-M   'P 1'
#
loop_
_entity.id
_entity.type
_entity.pdbx_description
1 polymer ?
#
loop_
_entity_poly.entity_id
_entity_poly.type
_entity_poly.pdbx_seq_one_letter_code
_entity_poly.pdbx_strand_id
1 'polypeptide(L)'
;MLDVSMVDLAAAPGPFKRGNETGLTYDLKMAAWEWLYREAGCRVIGLEVKLEGPGGRIVDLAAVGAQNTFYIVEVKSSRSDFSRDDHTAGDFTELKGRGRTVTGRTGLAKETLRQALDYAKETNPEAWREVPALKQAVADYRRVSGKELAYRNRVASFSTKFHDPKFLGIADFHYLIAPKGVVARASLPPQWGLLDETSAVSLPAPRKVVRKNTGIVSNFLRAIARSNTTSMMRSQGMAFSRVETGFTR
;
A
#
# COMPACT_ATOMS: atom_id res chain seq x y z
N MET A 1 18.42 35.82 32.07
CA MET A 1 17.35 35.02 31.43
C MET A 1 17.27 35.47 29.98
N LEU A 2 17.93 34.74 29.08
CA LEU A 2 17.77 34.94 27.65
C LEU A 2 17.10 33.66 27.13
N ASP A 3 15.90 33.87 26.62
CA ASP A 3 15.02 32.88 26.03
C ASP A 3 15.64 32.44 24.70
N VAL A 4 16.25 31.25 24.70
CA VAL A 4 16.75 30.64 23.47
C VAL A 4 15.58 29.95 22.82
N SER A 5 14.93 30.67 21.90
CA SER A 5 13.98 30.09 20.96
C SER A 5 14.67 28.94 20.22
N MET A 6 14.30 27.70 20.57
CA MET A 6 14.57 26.53 19.74
C MET A 6 13.84 26.73 18.42
N VAL A 7 14.56 27.26 17.44
CA VAL A 7 14.15 27.21 16.05
C VAL A 7 14.20 25.74 15.67
N ASP A 8 13.03 25.16 15.47
CA ASP A 8 12.83 23.81 14.96
C ASP A 8 13.42 23.78 13.53
N LEU A 9 14.71 23.49 13.45
CA LEU A 9 15.43 23.27 12.20
C LEU A 9 14.85 21.98 11.62
N ALA A 10 13.80 22.12 10.81
CA ALA A 10 13.29 21.05 9.98
C ALA A 10 14.48 20.48 9.18
N ALA A 11 14.98 19.33 9.64
CA ALA A 11 16.14 18.68 9.04
C ALA A 11 15.87 18.54 7.54
N ALA A 12 16.81 19.03 6.72
CA ALA A 12 16.69 18.92 5.29
C ALA A 12 16.40 17.45 4.93
N PRO A 13 15.42 17.18 4.04
CA PRO A 13 15.06 15.83 3.69
C PRO A 13 16.31 15.08 3.21
N GLY A 14 16.55 13.89 3.76
CA GLY A 14 17.73 13.11 3.42
C GLY A 14 17.81 12.83 1.91
N PRO A 15 19.01 12.58 1.36
CA PRO A 15 19.26 12.57 -0.09
C PRO A 15 18.46 11.51 -0.86
N PHE A 16 17.85 10.54 -0.16
CA PHE A 16 17.05 9.46 -0.75
C PHE A 16 15.55 9.58 -0.47
N LYS A 17 15.10 10.62 0.26
CA LYS A 17 13.69 10.85 0.55
C LYS A 17 12.96 11.23 -0.74
N ARG A 18 11.79 10.62 -0.96
CA ARG A 18 10.95 10.97 -2.12
C ARG A 18 10.09 12.20 -1.85
N GLY A 19 9.79 12.99 -2.88
CA GLY A 19 9.00 14.21 -2.73
C GLY A 19 7.57 14.00 -2.18
N ASN A 20 6.98 12.82 -2.40
CA ASN A 20 5.66 12.45 -1.89
C ASN A 20 5.69 11.64 -0.58
N GLU A 21 6.87 11.42 -0.01
CA GLU A 21 7.07 10.64 1.21
C GLU A 21 7.04 11.54 2.46
N THR A 22 6.31 11.12 3.49
CA THR A 22 6.29 11.84 4.78
C THR A 22 7.64 11.73 5.50
N GLY A 23 7.95 12.67 6.40
CA GLY A 23 9.15 12.55 7.24
C GLY A 23 9.19 11.24 8.02
N LEU A 24 8.09 10.93 8.71
CA LEU A 24 7.95 9.69 9.49
C LEU A 24 8.17 8.42 8.65
N THR A 25 7.59 8.34 7.44
CA THR A 25 7.81 7.18 6.56
C THR A 25 9.29 7.03 6.19
N TYR A 26 9.96 8.14 5.88
CA TYR A 26 11.38 8.14 5.57
C TYR A 26 12.23 7.70 6.77
N ASP A 27 11.96 8.23 7.96
CA ASP A 27 12.69 7.90 9.18
C ASP A 27 12.56 6.41 9.53
N LEU A 28 11.35 5.85 9.40
CA LEU A 28 11.11 4.40 9.57
C LEU A 28 11.86 3.57 8.52
N LYS A 29 11.97 4.03 7.27
CA LYS A 29 12.79 3.34 6.27
C LYS A 29 14.27 3.36 6.66
N MET A 30 14.76 4.47 7.19
CA MET A 30 16.16 4.60 7.61
C MET A 30 16.44 3.73 8.83
N ALA A 31 15.53 3.68 9.80
CA ALA A 31 15.61 2.77 10.94
C ALA A 31 15.63 1.29 10.50
N ALA A 32 14.76 0.89 9.57
CA ALA A 32 14.78 -0.47 9.02
C ALA A 32 16.07 -0.77 8.24
N TRP A 33 16.56 0.20 7.46
CA TRP A 33 17.82 0.07 6.73
C TRP A 33 18.99 -0.14 7.70
N GLU A 34 19.03 0.63 8.79
CA GLU A 34 20.05 0.53 9.83
C GLU A 34 20.04 -0.85 10.50
N TRP A 35 18.85 -1.33 10.89
CA TRP A 35 18.69 -2.67 11.45
C TRP A 35 19.18 -3.76 10.48
N LEU A 36 18.79 -3.67 9.20
CA LEU A 36 19.23 -4.61 8.17
C LEU A 36 20.76 -4.63 8.03
N TYR A 37 21.40 -3.47 8.12
CA TYR A 37 22.85 -3.34 7.99
C TYR A 37 23.61 -3.81 9.23
N ARG A 38 23.24 -3.31 10.42
CA ARG A 38 23.97 -3.52 11.67
C ARG A 38 23.66 -4.88 12.29
N GLU A 39 22.37 -5.19 12.45
CA GLU A 39 21.91 -6.37 13.18
C GLU A 39 21.74 -7.59 12.29
N ALA A 40 21.08 -7.44 11.13
CA ALA A 40 20.88 -8.55 10.20
C ALA A 40 22.11 -8.82 9.30
N GLY A 41 23.14 -7.97 9.36
CA GLY A 41 24.39 -8.15 8.61
C GLY A 41 24.24 -8.06 7.08
N CYS A 42 23.17 -7.45 6.58
CA CYS A 42 22.94 -7.31 5.15
C CYS A 42 23.91 -6.28 4.52
N ARG A 43 24.37 -6.56 3.30
CA ARG A 43 25.26 -5.66 2.54
C ARG A 43 24.71 -5.25 1.18
N VAL A 44 23.65 -5.92 0.74
CA VAL A 44 22.87 -5.52 -0.43
C VAL A 44 21.49 -5.16 0.08
N ILE A 45 21.19 -3.87 0.17
CA ILE A 45 19.92 -3.35 0.70
C ILE A 45 19.40 -2.34 -0.33
N GLY A 46 18.13 -2.47 -0.70
CA GLY A 46 17.46 -1.52 -1.57
C GLY A 46 16.18 -0.99 -0.94
N LEU A 47 15.89 0.26 -1.21
CA LEU A 47 14.65 0.93 -0.85
C LEU A 47 13.67 0.83 -2.04
N GLU A 48 12.38 0.67 -1.77
CA GLU A 48 11.31 0.75 -2.78
C GLU A 48 11.55 -0.18 -3.97
N VAL A 49 11.87 -1.43 -3.66
CA VAL A 49 12.37 -2.40 -4.63
C VAL A 49 11.19 -3.06 -5.34
N LYS A 50 11.16 -2.91 -6.66
CA LYS A 50 10.22 -3.63 -7.53
C LYS A 50 10.74 -5.05 -7.77
N LEU A 51 10.16 -6.03 -7.10
CA LEU A 51 10.53 -7.43 -7.23
C LEU A 51 10.06 -8.02 -8.58
N GLU A 52 10.89 -8.86 -9.19
CA GLU A 52 10.55 -9.57 -10.44
C GLU A 52 9.60 -10.75 -10.14
N GLY A 53 8.54 -10.91 -10.94
CA GLY A 53 7.52 -11.95 -10.77
C GLY A 53 6.11 -11.48 -11.12
N PRO A 54 5.10 -12.37 -11.13
CA PRO A 54 3.73 -12.00 -11.44
C PRO A 54 3.22 -10.92 -10.47
N GLY A 55 2.91 -9.75 -11.02
CA GLY A 55 2.40 -8.59 -10.28
C GLY A 55 3.44 -7.51 -9.93
N GLY A 56 4.75 -7.74 -10.15
CA GLY A 56 5.79 -6.70 -10.03
C GLY A 56 5.72 -5.88 -8.73
N ARG A 57 5.55 -6.55 -7.59
CA ARG A 57 5.29 -5.92 -6.29
C ARG A 57 6.45 -5.03 -5.86
N ILE A 58 6.11 -3.86 -5.32
CA ILE A 58 7.08 -2.95 -4.71
C ILE A 58 7.07 -3.21 -3.20
N VAL A 59 8.25 -3.37 -2.61
CA VAL A 59 8.46 -3.48 -1.17
C VAL A 59 9.28 -2.30 -0.66
N ASP A 60 9.01 -1.84 0.56
CA ASP A 60 9.70 -0.66 1.10
C ASP A 60 11.20 -0.90 1.27
N LEU A 61 11.60 -2.07 1.76
CA LEU A 61 12.98 -2.51 1.76
C LEU A 61 13.09 -3.98 1.35
N ALA A 62 14.11 -4.27 0.55
CA ALA A 62 14.55 -5.62 0.25
C ALA A 62 16.05 -5.72 0.52
N ALA A 63 16.48 -6.82 1.14
CA ALA A 63 17.88 -7.02 1.46
C ALA A 63 18.35 -8.47 1.35
N VAL A 64 19.65 -8.62 1.11
CA VAL A 64 20.35 -9.91 1.09
C VAL A 64 21.43 -9.92 2.17
N GLY A 65 21.28 -10.86 3.10
CA GLY A 65 22.25 -11.18 4.14
C GLY A 65 23.10 -12.40 3.78
N ALA A 66 23.83 -12.91 4.77
CA ALA A 66 24.69 -14.07 4.61
C ALA A 66 23.93 -15.31 4.08
N GLN A 67 24.65 -16.17 3.34
CA GLN A 67 24.09 -17.37 2.70
C GLN A 67 22.85 -17.10 1.83
N ASN A 68 22.83 -15.94 1.15
CA ASN A 68 21.71 -15.47 0.33
C ASN A 68 20.38 -15.43 1.10
N THR A 69 20.40 -15.07 2.38
CA THR A 69 19.18 -14.90 3.19
C THR A 69 18.46 -13.63 2.77
N PHE A 70 17.19 -13.74 2.39
CA PHE A 70 16.39 -12.61 1.91
C PHE A 70 15.54 -12.04 3.04
N TYR A 71 15.53 -10.72 3.11
CA TYR A 71 14.72 -9.94 4.02
C TYR A 71 13.83 -9.00 3.23
N ILE A 72 12.57 -8.93 3.64
CA ILE A 72 11.62 -7.89 3.22
C ILE A 72 11.18 -7.14 4.47
N VAL A 73 11.21 -5.81 4.40
CA VAL A 73 10.65 -4.95 5.45
C VAL A 73 9.62 -4.03 4.83
N GLU A 74 8.44 -3.95 5.45
CA GLU A 74 7.35 -3.03 5.09
C GLU A 74 7.16 -1.99 6.19
N VAL A 75 7.02 -0.73 5.78
CA VAL A 75 6.88 0.41 6.68
C VAL A 75 5.42 0.71 6.90
N LYS A 76 5.01 0.85 8.17
CA LYS A 76 3.65 1.22 8.56
C LYS A 76 3.65 2.42 9.48
N SER A 77 3.34 3.56 8.90
CA SER A 77 3.32 4.86 9.60
C SER A 77 2.07 5.08 10.47
N SER A 78 0.99 4.35 10.19
CA SER A 78 -0.27 4.48 10.93
C SER A 78 -1.08 3.19 10.94
N ARG A 79 -2.06 3.10 11.85
CA ARG A 79 -2.98 1.95 11.92
C ARG A 79 -3.75 1.76 10.62
N SER A 80 -4.15 2.87 9.96
CA SER A 80 -4.85 2.83 8.68
C SER A 80 -3.99 2.25 7.56
N ASP A 81 -2.69 2.55 7.58
CA ASP A 81 -1.73 2.05 6.61
C ASP A 81 -1.46 0.56 6.82
N PHE A 82 -1.35 0.14 8.08
CA PHE A 82 -1.27 -1.27 8.45
C PHE A 82 -2.52 -2.05 8.00
N SER A 83 -3.72 -1.58 8.36
CA SER A 83 -4.96 -2.28 8.07
C SER A 83 -5.29 -2.39 6.58
N ARG A 84 -4.69 -1.57 5.71
CA ARG A 84 -4.91 -1.67 4.25
C ARG A 84 -4.38 -2.97 3.66
N ASP A 85 -3.28 -3.48 4.20
CA ASP A 85 -2.60 -4.69 3.73
C ASP A 85 -2.91 -5.94 4.56
N ASP A 86 -3.49 -5.75 5.75
CA ASP A 86 -3.85 -6.80 6.70
C ASP A 86 -5.26 -7.38 6.44
N HIS A 87 -5.44 -7.93 5.24
CA HIS A 87 -6.66 -8.66 4.88
C HIS A 87 -6.36 -10.07 4.38
N THR A 88 -7.30 -10.97 4.62
CA THR A 88 -7.25 -12.36 4.15
C THR A 88 -7.94 -12.54 2.80
N ALA A 89 -7.73 -13.70 2.17
CA ALA A 89 -8.48 -14.09 0.97
C ALA A 89 -10.00 -14.26 1.25
N GLY A 90 -10.36 -14.61 2.49
CA GLY A 90 -11.75 -14.68 2.94
C GLY A 90 -12.42 -13.31 2.91
N ASP A 91 -11.75 -12.29 3.46
CA ASP A 91 -12.24 -10.90 3.47
C ASP A 91 -12.47 -10.38 2.04
N PHE A 92 -11.59 -10.72 1.10
CA PHE A 92 -11.76 -10.35 -0.30
C PHE A 92 -12.96 -11.04 -0.94
N THR A 93 -13.16 -12.33 -0.64
CA THR A 93 -14.30 -13.10 -1.13
C THR A 93 -15.61 -12.53 -0.60
N GLU A 94 -15.65 -12.18 0.69
CA GLU A 94 -16.80 -11.53 1.30
C GLU A 94 -17.10 -10.16 0.66
N LEU A 95 -16.05 -9.33 0.46
CA LEU A 95 -16.19 -8.05 -0.21
C LEU A 95 -16.77 -8.22 -1.62
N LYS A 96 -16.27 -9.17 -2.40
CA LYS A 96 -16.81 -9.49 -3.74
C LYS A 96 -18.25 -10.00 -3.67
N GLY A 97 -18.60 -10.81 -2.68
CA GLY A 97 -19.96 -11.31 -2.46
C GLY A 97 -21.01 -10.20 -2.32
N ARG A 98 -20.62 -9.06 -1.73
CA ARG A 98 -21.48 -7.87 -1.59
C ARG A 98 -21.75 -7.13 -2.90
N GLY A 99 -21.02 -7.44 -3.98
CA GLY A 99 -21.07 -6.71 -5.25
C GLY A 99 -22.46 -6.72 -5.91
N ARG A 100 -23.13 -7.88 -5.93
CA ARG A 100 -24.50 -7.99 -6.48
C ARG A 100 -25.48 -7.09 -5.75
N THR A 101 -25.39 -7.01 -4.43
CA THR A 101 -26.25 -6.14 -3.61
C THR A 101 -26.00 -4.66 -3.89
N VAL A 102 -24.73 -4.25 -4.03
CA VAL A 102 -24.37 -2.86 -4.32
C VAL A 102 -24.87 -2.45 -5.69
N THR A 103 -24.57 -3.23 -6.73
CA THR A 103 -25.02 -2.95 -8.10
C THR A 103 -26.55 -3.05 -8.22
N GLY A 104 -27.19 -3.99 -7.52
CA GLY A 104 -28.65 -4.08 -7.46
C GLY A 104 -29.32 -2.83 -6.88
N ARG A 105 -28.78 -2.28 -5.78
CA ARG A 105 -29.26 -1.02 -5.18
C ARG A 105 -29.12 0.17 -6.14
N THR A 106 -27.99 0.29 -6.84
CA THR A 106 -27.83 1.34 -7.85
C THR A 106 -28.80 1.15 -9.02
N GLY A 107 -29.00 -0.10 -9.46
CA GLY A 107 -29.96 -0.43 -10.52
C GLY A 107 -31.39 -0.02 -10.16
N LEU A 108 -31.85 -0.36 -8.96
CA LEU A 108 -33.16 0.06 -8.45
C LEU A 108 -33.29 1.58 -8.38
N ALA A 109 -32.31 2.29 -7.82
CA ALA A 109 -32.35 3.74 -7.75
C ALA A 109 -32.34 4.42 -9.14
N LYS A 110 -31.64 3.81 -10.11
CA LYS A 110 -31.65 4.27 -11.50
C LYS A 110 -33.02 4.13 -12.13
N GLU A 111 -33.71 3.01 -11.87
CA GLU A 111 -35.07 2.78 -12.36
C GLU A 111 -36.08 3.72 -11.68
N THR A 112 -35.99 3.92 -10.36
CA THR A 112 -36.80 4.92 -9.65
C THR A 112 -36.57 6.33 -10.20
N LEU A 113 -35.33 6.69 -10.52
CA LEU A 113 -35.02 7.97 -11.15
C LEU A 113 -35.67 8.12 -12.53
N ARG A 114 -35.69 7.04 -13.33
CA ARG A 114 -36.38 7.03 -14.63
C ARG A 114 -37.88 7.24 -14.47
N GLN A 115 -38.51 6.51 -13.56
CA GLN A 115 -39.94 6.65 -13.27
C GLN A 115 -40.29 8.04 -12.73
N ALA A 116 -39.47 8.60 -11.84
CA ALA A 116 -39.68 9.95 -11.31
C ALA A 116 -39.50 11.03 -12.40
N LEU A 117 -38.63 10.80 -13.39
CA LEU A 117 -38.46 11.69 -14.53
C LEU A 117 -39.68 11.68 -15.44
N ASP A 118 -40.21 10.49 -15.75
CA ASP A 118 -41.39 10.35 -16.60
C ASP A 118 -42.62 10.99 -15.92
N TYR A 119 -42.85 10.68 -14.64
CA TYR A 119 -43.89 11.30 -13.81
C TYR A 119 -43.76 12.84 -13.76
N ALA A 120 -42.55 13.36 -13.60
CA ALA A 120 -42.33 14.80 -13.52
C ALA A 120 -42.66 15.51 -14.84
N LYS A 121 -42.33 14.89 -15.98
CA LYS A 121 -42.65 15.41 -17.32
C LYS A 121 -44.15 15.38 -17.60
N GLU A 122 -44.86 14.35 -17.13
CA GLU A 122 -46.32 14.27 -17.26
C GLU A 122 -47.04 15.29 -16.38
N THR A 123 -46.57 15.46 -15.14
CA THR A 123 -47.26 16.30 -14.14
C THR A 123 -47.00 17.79 -14.33
N ASN A 124 -45.77 18.17 -14.72
CA ASN A 124 -45.40 19.56 -14.93
C ASN A 124 -44.38 19.70 -16.07
N PRO A 125 -44.81 19.66 -17.35
CA PRO A 125 -43.92 19.65 -18.50
C PRO A 125 -42.96 20.84 -18.58
N GLU A 126 -43.38 22.03 -18.14
CA GLU A 126 -42.58 23.26 -18.24
C GLU A 126 -41.56 23.39 -17.08
N ALA A 127 -41.88 22.84 -15.91
CA ALA A 127 -41.03 22.91 -14.72
C ALA A 127 -40.75 21.54 -14.08
N TRP A 128 -40.63 20.49 -14.89
CA TRP A 128 -40.45 19.09 -14.43
C TRP A 128 -39.23 18.92 -13.51
N ARG A 129 -38.19 19.73 -13.68
CA ARG A 129 -36.99 19.73 -12.82
C ARG A 129 -37.29 20.17 -11.38
N GLU A 130 -38.36 20.93 -11.18
CA GLU A 130 -38.76 21.45 -9.88
C GLU A 130 -39.62 20.45 -9.07
N VAL A 131 -40.09 19.38 -9.73
CA VAL A 131 -40.92 18.35 -9.10
C VAL A 131 -40.16 17.67 -7.95
N PRO A 132 -40.68 17.72 -6.70
CA PRO A 132 -39.98 17.20 -5.52
C PRO A 132 -39.57 15.72 -5.64
N ALA A 133 -40.42 14.88 -6.22
CA ALA A 133 -40.15 13.47 -6.42
C ALA A 133 -38.90 13.22 -7.29
N LEU A 134 -38.72 14.01 -8.35
CA LEU A 134 -37.53 13.93 -9.19
C LEU A 134 -36.27 14.41 -8.46
N LYS A 135 -36.35 15.54 -7.73
CA LYS A 135 -35.21 16.03 -6.94
C LYS A 135 -34.74 15.00 -5.93
N GLN A 136 -35.67 14.36 -5.24
CA GLN A 136 -35.38 13.28 -4.29
C GLN A 136 -34.72 12.09 -4.99
N ALA A 137 -35.29 11.62 -6.11
CA ALA A 137 -34.74 10.49 -6.85
C ALA A 137 -33.32 10.77 -7.40
N VAL A 138 -33.05 12.02 -7.83
CA VAL A 138 -31.70 12.44 -8.24
C VAL A 138 -30.71 12.38 -7.07
N ALA A 139 -31.10 12.91 -5.91
CA ALA A 139 -30.26 12.89 -4.71
C ALA A 139 -29.96 11.46 -4.26
N ASP A 140 -30.97 10.59 -4.25
CA ASP A 140 -30.81 9.18 -3.89
C ASP A 140 -29.92 8.44 -4.88
N TYR A 141 -30.14 8.61 -6.19
CA TYR A 141 -29.30 7.99 -7.20
C TYR A 141 -27.83 8.41 -7.09
N ARG A 142 -27.55 9.71 -6.87
CA ARG A 142 -26.18 10.21 -6.66
C ARG A 142 -25.53 9.58 -5.42
N ARG A 143 -26.28 9.49 -4.33
CA ARG A 143 -25.80 8.90 -3.07
C ARG A 143 -25.44 7.43 -3.24
N VAL A 144 -26.27 6.63 -3.91
CA VAL A 144 -26.00 5.19 -4.08
C VAL A 144 -24.94 4.92 -5.15
N SER A 145 -24.91 5.69 -6.24
CA SER A 145 -23.87 5.56 -7.28
C SER A 145 -22.49 5.94 -6.74
N GLY A 146 -22.38 6.95 -5.86
CA GLY A 146 -21.16 7.25 -5.12
C GLY A 146 -20.69 6.09 -4.24
N LYS A 147 -21.61 5.39 -3.57
CA LYS A 147 -21.28 4.18 -2.79
C LYS A 147 -20.81 3.02 -3.67
N GLU A 148 -21.39 2.84 -4.85
CA GLU A 148 -20.91 1.84 -5.81
C GLU A 148 -19.51 2.17 -6.33
N LEU A 149 -19.21 3.43 -6.63
CA LEU A 149 -17.87 3.85 -7.02
C LEU A 149 -16.85 3.59 -5.89
N ALA A 150 -17.18 3.96 -4.65
CA ALA A 150 -16.34 3.69 -3.49
C ALA A 150 -16.12 2.17 -3.29
N TYR A 151 -17.16 1.35 -3.48
CA TYR A 151 -17.05 -0.10 -3.45
C TYR A 151 -16.09 -0.63 -4.53
N ARG A 152 -16.24 -0.18 -5.78
CA ARG A 152 -15.35 -0.58 -6.89
C ARG A 152 -13.91 -0.19 -6.62
N ASN A 153 -13.68 1.02 -6.11
CA ASN A 153 -12.35 1.48 -5.71
C ASN A 153 -11.77 0.59 -4.61
N ARG A 154 -12.57 0.24 -3.59
CA ARG A 154 -12.13 -0.65 -2.51
C ARG A 154 -11.79 -2.05 -3.00
N VAL A 155 -12.56 -2.60 -3.96
CA VAL A 155 -12.25 -3.90 -4.58
C VAL A 155 -10.96 -3.82 -5.39
N ALA A 156 -10.76 -2.74 -6.16
CA ALA A 156 -9.58 -2.56 -6.99
C ALA A 156 -8.30 -2.33 -6.17
N SER A 157 -8.40 -1.65 -5.03
CA SER A 157 -7.29 -1.39 -4.12
C SER A 157 -7.15 -2.42 -3.00
N PHE A 158 -7.92 -3.51 -3.02
CA PHE A 158 -7.92 -4.50 -1.95
C PHE A 158 -6.58 -5.23 -1.91
N SER A 159 -5.92 -5.22 -0.75
CA SER A 159 -4.63 -5.86 -0.57
C SER A 159 -4.71 -6.95 0.48
N THR A 160 -4.23 -8.13 0.11
CA THR A 160 -4.01 -9.27 1.01
C THR A 160 -2.53 -9.50 1.25
N LYS A 161 -1.70 -8.45 1.08
CA LYS A 161 -0.24 -8.57 0.98
C LYS A 161 0.37 -9.36 2.15
N PHE A 162 -0.13 -9.14 3.37
CA PHE A 162 0.40 -9.80 4.57
C PHE A 162 0.03 -11.28 4.70
N HIS A 163 -1.00 -11.71 3.97
CA HIS A 163 -1.54 -13.07 4.00
C HIS A 163 -1.39 -13.80 2.66
N ASP A 164 -0.73 -13.19 1.65
CA ASP A 164 -0.52 -13.79 0.34
C ASP A 164 0.65 -14.80 0.41
N PRO A 165 0.40 -16.12 0.25
CA PRO A 165 1.46 -17.12 0.30
C PRO A 165 2.53 -16.92 -0.77
N LYS A 166 2.15 -16.36 -1.93
CA LYS A 166 3.11 -16.07 -3.00
C LYS A 166 4.07 -14.96 -2.59
N PHE A 167 3.60 -13.97 -1.84
CA PHE A 167 4.44 -12.89 -1.34
C PHE A 167 5.32 -13.37 -0.18
N LEU A 168 4.72 -14.06 0.80
CA LEU A 168 5.44 -14.63 1.94
C LEU A 168 6.53 -15.62 1.51
N GLY A 169 6.33 -16.32 0.39
CA GLY A 169 7.28 -17.23 -0.20
C GLY A 169 8.48 -16.58 -0.90
N ILE A 170 8.60 -15.25 -0.96
CA ILE A 170 9.69 -14.57 -1.66
C ILE A 170 10.94 -14.39 -0.78
N ALA A 171 10.79 -14.31 0.55
CA ALA A 171 11.89 -14.00 1.45
C ALA A 171 11.86 -14.84 2.74
N ASP A 172 13.04 -15.17 3.26
CA ASP A 172 13.20 -15.97 4.49
C ASP A 172 12.58 -15.26 5.68
N PHE A 173 12.73 -13.94 5.74
CA PHE A 173 12.19 -13.11 6.81
C PHE A 173 11.37 -11.97 6.26
N HIS A 174 10.25 -11.70 6.93
CA HIS A 174 9.43 -10.52 6.66
C HIS A 174 9.26 -9.76 7.96
N TYR A 175 9.50 -8.46 7.94
CA TYR A 175 9.32 -7.58 9.08
C TYR A 175 8.37 -6.44 8.73
N LEU A 176 7.56 -6.03 9.70
CA LEU A 176 6.97 -4.70 9.71
C LEU A 176 7.87 -3.79 10.55
N ILE A 177 8.01 -2.54 10.15
CA ILE A 177 8.51 -1.49 11.04
C ILE A 177 7.41 -0.44 11.21
N ALA A 178 7.13 -0.07 12.45
CA ALA A 178 6.06 0.86 12.77
C ALA A 178 6.34 1.59 14.09
N PRO A 179 5.80 2.81 14.26
CA PRO A 179 5.83 3.48 15.54
C PRO A 179 5.15 2.65 16.64
N LYS A 180 5.63 2.79 17.87
CA LYS A 180 5.07 2.09 19.02
C LYS A 180 3.55 2.31 19.13
N GLY A 181 2.80 1.21 19.24
CA GLY A 181 1.35 1.22 19.37
C GLY A 181 0.56 1.32 18.04
N VAL A 182 1.24 1.45 16.90
CA VAL A 182 0.62 1.35 15.56
C VAL A 182 0.30 -0.10 15.22
N VAL A 183 1.26 -1.01 15.38
CA VAL A 183 1.05 -2.45 15.21
C VAL A 183 1.18 -3.12 16.58
N ALA A 184 0.10 -3.74 17.05
CA ALA A 184 0.14 -4.52 18.28
C ALA A 184 0.68 -5.92 17.97
N ARG A 185 1.41 -6.52 18.93
CA ARG A 185 1.92 -7.90 18.78
C ARG A 185 0.80 -8.90 18.48
N ALA A 186 -0.37 -8.72 19.10
CA ALA A 186 -1.54 -9.59 18.89
C ALA A 186 -2.20 -9.42 17.50
N SER A 187 -1.98 -8.29 16.84
CA SER A 187 -2.48 -8.03 15.48
C SER A 187 -1.41 -8.28 14.42
N LEU A 188 -0.21 -8.74 14.78
CA LEU A 188 0.84 -8.96 13.81
C LEU A 188 0.47 -10.16 12.93
N PRO A 189 0.51 -10.03 11.59
CA PRO A 189 0.17 -11.14 10.72
C PRO A 189 1.12 -12.33 10.93
N PRO A 190 0.64 -13.57 10.77
CA PRO A 190 1.49 -14.75 10.92
C PRO A 190 2.71 -14.69 10.00
N GLN A 191 3.86 -15.19 10.47
CA GLN A 191 5.12 -15.22 9.72
C GLN A 191 5.82 -13.87 9.50
N TRP A 192 5.37 -12.82 10.17
CA TRP A 192 6.03 -11.53 10.25
C TRP A 192 6.71 -11.34 11.59
N GLY A 193 7.81 -10.57 11.59
CA GLY A 193 8.38 -9.94 12.76
C GLY A 193 7.99 -8.46 12.84
N LEU A 194 8.33 -7.83 13.95
CA LEU A 194 8.06 -6.42 14.20
C LEU A 194 9.32 -5.72 14.69
N LEU A 195 9.68 -4.65 14.01
CA LEU A 195 10.66 -3.65 14.43
C LEU A 195 9.91 -2.41 14.93
N ASP A 196 10.46 -1.71 15.90
CA ASP A 196 9.99 -0.39 16.29
C ASP A 196 10.74 0.73 15.55
N GLU A 197 10.31 1.97 15.77
CA GLU A 197 10.89 3.17 15.17
C GLU A 197 12.36 3.41 15.54
N THR A 198 12.89 2.71 16.53
CA THR A 198 14.29 2.80 16.99
C THR A 198 15.17 1.69 16.44
N SER A 199 14.70 0.95 15.43
CA SER A 199 15.37 -0.22 14.84
C SER A 199 15.43 -1.43 15.79
N ALA A 200 14.77 -1.41 16.94
CA ALA A 200 14.80 -2.53 17.88
C ALA A 200 13.79 -3.61 17.48
N VAL A 201 14.17 -4.88 17.69
CA VAL A 201 13.30 -6.03 17.41
C VAL A 201 12.26 -6.15 18.53
N SER A 202 11.04 -5.71 18.28
CA SER A 202 9.89 -5.93 19.16
C SER A 202 9.39 -7.38 19.11
N LEU A 203 9.44 -8.01 17.94
CA LEU A 203 9.16 -9.43 17.77
C LEU A 203 10.02 -10.01 16.63
N PRO A 204 10.78 -11.09 16.86
CA PRO A 204 11.56 -11.70 15.78
C PRO A 204 10.63 -12.35 14.75
N ALA A 205 11.00 -12.21 13.47
CA ALA A 205 10.30 -12.91 12.40
C ALA A 205 10.71 -14.40 12.39
N PRO A 206 9.77 -15.35 12.23
CA PRO A 206 10.14 -16.73 12.02
C PRO A 206 10.80 -16.91 10.65
N ARG A 207 11.84 -17.75 10.59
CA ARG A 207 12.50 -18.08 9.34
C ARG A 207 11.61 -18.98 8.49
N LYS A 208 11.41 -18.60 7.23
CA LYS A 208 10.68 -19.39 6.23
C LYS A 208 11.64 -20.18 5.35
N VAL A 209 11.21 -21.37 4.95
CA VAL A 209 11.91 -22.16 3.93
C VAL A 209 11.46 -21.68 2.57
N VAL A 210 12.31 -20.88 1.92
CA VAL A 210 12.05 -20.37 0.56
C VAL A 210 12.85 -21.17 -0.45
N ARG A 211 12.20 -21.60 -1.53
CA ARG A 211 12.89 -22.25 -2.65
C ARG A 211 13.82 -21.21 -3.30
N LYS A 212 15.13 -21.45 -3.21
CA LYS A 212 16.14 -20.61 -3.85
C LYS A 212 16.91 -21.41 -4.88
N ASN A 213 17.12 -20.80 -6.03
CA ASN A 213 18.10 -21.23 -7.02
C ASN A 213 18.89 -20.01 -7.47
N THR A 214 19.96 -20.22 -8.23
CA THR A 214 20.83 -19.15 -8.73
C THR A 214 20.07 -18.07 -9.51
N GLY A 215 19.04 -18.47 -10.27
CA GLY A 215 18.18 -17.53 -11.01
C GLY A 215 17.36 -16.62 -10.09
N ILE A 216 16.73 -17.17 -9.04
CA ILE A 216 15.94 -16.39 -8.07
C ILE A 216 16.84 -15.40 -7.32
N VAL A 217 18.02 -15.85 -6.89
CA VAL A 217 19.00 -14.98 -6.22
C VAL A 217 19.45 -13.85 -7.14
N SER A 218 19.78 -14.17 -8.40
CA SER A 218 20.16 -13.16 -9.39
C SER A 218 19.05 -12.14 -9.63
N ASN A 219 17.79 -12.57 -9.74
CA ASN A 219 16.65 -11.68 -9.95
C ASN A 219 16.43 -10.73 -8.75
N PHE A 220 16.55 -11.23 -7.51
CA PHE A 220 16.41 -10.42 -6.30
C PHE A 220 17.53 -9.36 -6.20
N LEU A 221 18.78 -9.77 -6.42
CA LEU A 221 19.93 -8.86 -6.46
C LEU A 221 19.79 -7.81 -7.57
N ARG A 222 19.35 -8.22 -8.76
CA ARG A 222 19.11 -7.31 -9.89
C ARG A 222 18.03 -6.29 -9.59
N ALA A 223 16.94 -6.70 -8.93
CA ALA A 223 15.88 -5.80 -8.51
C ALA A 223 16.41 -4.71 -7.54
N ILE A 224 17.20 -5.12 -6.54
CA ILE A 224 17.85 -4.19 -5.61
C ILE A 224 18.81 -3.25 -6.34
N ALA A 225 19.69 -3.79 -7.19
CA ALA A 225 20.65 -3.00 -7.95
C ALA A 225 19.96 -1.94 -8.83
N ARG A 226 18.90 -2.32 -9.55
CA ARG A 226 18.10 -1.36 -10.35
C ARG A 226 17.49 -0.26 -9.49
N SER A 227 16.95 -0.60 -8.32
CA SER A 227 16.36 0.39 -7.42
C SER A 227 17.41 1.37 -6.90
N ASN A 228 18.57 0.85 -6.48
CA ASN A 228 19.67 1.66 -5.94
C ASN A 228 20.27 2.57 -7.02
N THR A 229 20.50 2.08 -8.23
CA THR A 229 20.95 2.90 -9.36
C THR A 229 19.97 4.03 -9.64
N THR A 230 18.67 3.73 -9.67
CA THR A 230 17.64 4.76 -9.91
C THR A 230 17.62 5.80 -8.79
N SER A 231 17.68 5.36 -7.54
CA SER A 231 17.63 6.24 -6.35
C SER A 231 18.87 7.12 -6.26
N MET A 232 20.05 6.57 -6.54
CA MET A 232 21.31 7.31 -6.60
C MET A 232 21.27 8.38 -7.70
N MET A 233 20.85 8.04 -8.91
CA MET A 233 20.81 9.03 -9.99
C MET A 233 19.76 10.11 -9.74
N ARG A 234 18.63 9.79 -9.11
CA ARG A 234 17.64 10.79 -8.68
C ARG A 234 18.20 11.74 -7.63
N SER A 235 19.00 11.26 -6.68
CA SER A 235 19.62 12.14 -5.68
C SER A 235 20.66 13.08 -6.31
N GLN A 236 21.21 12.73 -7.47
CA GLN A 236 22.04 13.60 -8.31
C GLN A 236 21.23 14.53 -9.24
N GLY A 237 19.90 14.58 -9.11
CA GLY A 237 19.02 15.45 -9.91
C GLY A 237 18.61 14.89 -11.27
N MET A 238 18.91 13.63 -11.59
CA MET A 238 18.47 13.02 -12.85
C MET A 238 16.97 12.68 -12.82
N ALA A 239 16.23 13.21 -13.78
CA ALA A 239 14.84 12.87 -14.00
C ALA A 239 14.71 11.56 -14.80
N PHE A 240 13.84 10.66 -14.35
CA PHE A 240 13.49 9.44 -15.07
C PHE A 240 12.04 9.50 -15.47
N SER A 241 11.76 9.47 -16.78
CA SER A 241 10.40 9.25 -17.27
C SER A 241 9.98 7.82 -16.93
N ARG A 242 8.72 7.64 -16.53
CA ARG A 242 8.16 6.31 -16.32
C ARG A 242 7.98 5.69 -17.71
N VAL A 243 8.92 4.85 -18.13
CA VAL A 243 8.74 4.08 -19.37
C VAL A 243 7.51 3.20 -19.16
N GLU A 244 6.43 3.50 -19.87
CA GLU A 244 5.31 2.57 -20.03
C GLU A 244 5.88 1.32 -20.69
N THR A 245 6.11 0.27 -19.92
CA THR A 245 6.31 -1.06 -20.48
C THR A 245 4.96 -1.53 -21.01
N GLY A 246 4.58 -1.00 -22.18
CA GLY A 246 3.58 -1.59 -23.04
C GLY A 246 4.14 -2.92 -23.53
N PHE A 247 3.71 -4.01 -22.93
CA PHE A 247 3.80 -5.32 -23.57
C PHE A 247 2.72 -5.35 -24.65
N THR A 248 3.09 -4.94 -25.87
CA THR A 248 2.40 -5.37 -27.07
C THR A 248 2.75 -6.84 -27.34
N ARG A 249 1.72 -7.68 -27.16
CA ARG A 249 1.49 -9.05 -27.66
C ARG A 249 2.57 -10.11 -27.45
#